data_AF-A0A6G3RVU4-F1
#
_entry.id   AF-A0A6G3RVU4-F1
#
_cell.length_a   1.000
_cell.length_b   1.000
_cell.length_c   1.000
_cell.angle_alpha   90.00
_cell.angle_beta   90.00
_cell.angle_gamma   90.00
#
_symmetry.space_group_name_H-M   'P 1'
#
loop_
_entity.id
_entity.type
_entity.pdbx_description
1 polymer ?
#
loop_
_entity_poly.entity_id
_entity_poly.type
_entity_poly.pdbx_seq_one_letter_code
_entity_poly.pdbx_strand_id
1 'polypeptide(L)'
;NPRSEDPLAILATMLAGAADVPAHERGDVAVFEDRAAAIAAAVARAEPGDTVLVAGKGHEQGQDIAGVVRPFDDRLVLREAIEQTQG
;
A
#
# COMPACT_ATOMS: atom_id res chain seq x y z
N ASN A 1 -1.93 6.39 7.79
CA ASN A 1 -2.31 6.94 9.11
C ASN A 1 -3.81 7.11 9.15
N PRO A 2 -4.58 6.05 9.46
CA PRO A 2 -6.02 6.18 9.67
C PRO A 2 -6.35 7.07 10.88
N ARG A 3 -5.41 7.28 11.83
CA ARG A 3 -5.64 8.07 13.04
C ARG A 3 -6.89 7.51 13.75
N SER A 4 -7.91 8.34 13.99
CA SER A 4 -9.17 7.93 14.61
C SER A 4 -10.24 7.42 13.63
N GLU A 5 -9.97 7.43 12.32
CA GLU A 5 -10.92 6.98 11.31
C GLU A 5 -10.85 5.47 11.09
N ASP A 6 -11.94 4.88 10.60
CA ASP A 6 -11.97 3.48 10.18
C ASP A 6 -11.13 3.29 8.89
N PRO A 7 -10.05 2.49 8.92
CA PRO A 7 -9.24 2.22 7.73
C PRO A 7 -10.06 1.69 6.56
N LEU A 8 -11.07 0.85 6.81
CA LEU A 8 -11.90 0.25 5.77
C LEU A 8 -12.80 1.28 5.10
N ALA A 9 -13.28 2.29 5.85
CA ALA A 9 -14.08 3.38 5.30
C ALA A 9 -13.24 4.26 4.34
N ILE A 10 -11.98 4.54 4.69
CA ILE A 10 -11.05 5.27 3.82
C ILE A 10 -10.78 4.46 2.55
N LEU A 11 -10.48 3.17 2.68
CA LEU A 11 -10.23 2.29 1.54
C LEU A 11 -11.45 2.14 0.63
N ALA A 12 -12.65 2.02 1.21
CA ALA A 12 -13.90 1.97 0.44
C ALA A 12 -14.11 3.25 -0.39
N THR A 13 -13.76 4.41 0.17
CA THR A 13 -13.85 5.70 -0.54
C THR A 13 -12.86 5.77 -1.69
N MET A 14 -11.61 5.33 -1.48
CA MET A 14 -10.60 5.25 -2.55
C MET A 14 -11.01 4.27 -3.65
N LEU A 15 -11.55 3.10 -3.26
CA LEU A 15 -12.04 2.10 -4.20
C LEU A 15 -13.22 2.61 -5.03
N ALA A 16 -14.14 3.38 -4.43
CA ALA A 16 -15.24 4.00 -5.16
C ALA A 16 -14.74 4.93 -6.27
N GLY A 17 -13.76 5.79 -5.98
CA GLY A 17 -13.14 6.65 -6.99
C GLY A 17 -12.45 5.88 -8.12
N ALA A 18 -11.76 4.78 -7.79
CA ALA A 18 -11.23 3.88 -8.81
C ALA A 18 -12.35 3.17 -9.60
N ALA A 19 -13.47 2.89 -8.94
CA ALA A 19 -14.63 2.24 -9.52
C ALA A 19 -15.47 3.12 -10.46
N ASP A 20 -15.28 4.43 -10.42
CA ASP A 20 -15.91 5.38 -11.35
C ASP A 20 -15.17 5.47 -12.70
N VAL A 21 -13.91 5.03 -12.76
CA VAL A 21 -13.14 4.97 -14.02
C VAL A 21 -13.69 3.86 -14.91
N PRO A 22 -14.01 4.08 -16.20
CA PRO A 22 -14.52 3.04 -17.09
C PRO A 22 -13.63 1.78 -17.09
N ALA A 23 -14.25 0.60 -17.05
CA ALA A 23 -13.52 -0.67 -16.86
C ALA A 23 -12.40 -0.93 -17.89
N HIS A 24 -12.54 -0.40 -19.12
CA HIS A 24 -11.53 -0.56 -20.17
C HIS A 24 -10.35 0.41 -20.05
N GLU A 25 -10.46 1.45 -19.23
CA GLU A 25 -9.39 2.41 -18.90
C GLU A 25 -8.80 2.16 -17.51
N ARG A 26 -9.49 1.38 -16.68
CA ARG A 26 -9.09 1.08 -15.31
C ARG A 26 -8.04 -0.02 -15.28
N GLY A 27 -6.99 0.20 -14.48
CA GLY A 27 -6.06 -0.87 -14.12
C GLY A 27 -6.67 -1.88 -13.12
N ASP A 28 -5.93 -2.95 -12.86
CA ASP A 28 -6.28 -3.89 -11.78
C ASP A 28 -6.15 -3.20 -10.42
N VAL A 29 -7.21 -3.28 -9.62
CA VAL A 29 -7.25 -2.68 -8.28
C VAL A 29 -7.36 -3.78 -7.23
N ALA A 30 -6.35 -3.86 -6.36
CA ALA A 30 -6.35 -4.74 -5.19
C ALA A 30 -6.30 -3.88 -3.91
N VAL A 31 -7.09 -4.26 -2.91
CA VAL A 31 -7.23 -3.51 -1.66
C VAL A 31 -6.65 -4.32 -0.51
N PHE A 32 -5.77 -3.69 0.26
CA PHE A 32 -5.14 -4.25 1.45
C PHE A 32 -5.27 -3.25 2.58
N GLU A 33 -5.75 -3.71 3.74
CA GLU A 33 -5.78 -2.89 4.96
C GLU A 33 -4.38 -2.73 5.55
N ASP A 34 -3.61 -3.82 5.59
CA ASP A 34 -2.24 -3.79 6.06
C ASP A 34 -1.28 -3.27 4.98
N ARG A 35 -0.49 -2.27 5.36
CA ARG A 35 0.43 -1.60 4.44
C ARG A 35 1.61 -2.48 4.04
N ALA A 36 2.14 -3.30 4.93
CA ALA A 36 3.24 -4.21 4.59
C ALA A 36 2.76 -5.32 3.63
N ALA A 37 1.56 -5.85 3.85
CA ALA A 37 0.93 -6.80 2.95
C ALA A 37 0.71 -6.22 1.54
N ALA A 38 0.28 -4.95 1.45
CA ALA A 38 0.14 -4.26 0.17
C ALA A 38 1.47 -4.16 -0.59
N ILE A 39 2.54 -3.78 0.12
CA ILE A 39 3.90 -3.66 -0.46
C ILE A 39 4.40 -5.04 -0.90
N ALA A 40 4.26 -6.06 -0.05
CA ALA A 40 4.69 -7.42 -0.38
C ALA A 40 3.94 -7.97 -1.61
N ALA A 41 2.62 -7.77 -1.69
CA ALA A 41 1.83 -8.20 -2.83
C ALA A 41 2.22 -7.47 -4.13
N ALA A 42 2.52 -6.17 -4.06
CA ALA A 42 2.96 -5.40 -5.21
C ALA A 42 4.33 -5.87 -5.73
N VAL A 43 5.30 -6.12 -4.82
CA VAL A 43 6.63 -6.63 -5.17
C VAL A 43 6.55 -8.05 -5.74
N ALA A 44 5.76 -8.93 -5.12
CA ALA A 44 5.60 -10.31 -5.58
C ALA A 44 4.96 -10.44 -6.97
N ARG A 45 4.20 -9.42 -7.41
CA ARG A 45 3.58 -9.38 -8.73
C ARG A 45 4.49 -8.75 -9.81
N ALA A 46 5.53 -8.02 -9.42
CA ALA A 46 6.39 -7.31 -10.36
C ALA A 46 7.30 -8.27 -11.14
N GLU A 47 7.42 -8.05 -12.44
CA GLU A 47 8.30 -8.81 -13.34
C GLU A 47 9.55 -7.98 -13.72
N PRO A 48 10.61 -8.62 -14.28
CA PRO A 48 11.76 -7.88 -14.78
C PRO A 48 11.37 -6.82 -15.81
N GLY A 49 11.64 -5.55 -15.48
CA GLY A 49 11.28 -4.39 -16.30
C GLY A 49 10.14 -3.54 -15.71
N ASP A 50 9.40 -4.08 -14.74
CA ASP A 50 8.36 -3.33 -14.04
C ASP A 50 8.94 -2.30 -13.07
N THR A 51 8.10 -1.32 -12.69
CA THR A 51 8.40 -0.33 -11.66
C THR A 51 7.33 -0.37 -10.58
N VAL A 52 7.75 -0.54 -9.32
CA VAL A 52 6.87 -0.46 -8.14
C VAL A 52 7.04 0.92 -7.49
N LEU A 53 5.93 1.66 -7.35
CA LEU A 53 5.89 2.96 -6.67
C LEU A 53 5.11 2.87 -5.36
N VAL A 54 5.78 3.12 -4.23
CA VAL A 54 5.12 3.26 -2.92
C VAL A 54 4.95 4.75 -2.62
N ALA A 55 3.71 5.23 -2.62
CA ALA A 55 3.37 6.64 -2.41
C ALA A 55 2.68 6.90 -1.06
N GLY A 56 2.68 8.16 -0.63
CA GLY A 56 1.96 8.63 0.55
C GLY A 56 2.85 9.06 1.72
N LYS A 57 3.61 8.13 2.34
CA LYS A 57 4.39 8.45 3.55
C LYS A 57 5.72 9.16 3.29
N GLY A 58 6.41 8.83 2.20
CA GLY A 58 7.74 9.38 1.92
C GLY A 58 8.75 9.04 3.01
N HIS A 59 9.29 10.06 3.71
CA HIS A 59 10.28 9.90 4.77
C HIS A 59 9.67 9.70 6.17
N GLU A 60 8.33 9.67 6.28
CA GLU A 60 7.63 9.53 7.57
C GLU A 60 7.81 8.12 8.15
N GLN A 61 8.20 8.05 9.41
CA GLN A 61 8.33 6.81 10.18
C GLN A 61 7.17 6.67 11.16
N GLY A 62 6.41 5.58 11.04
CA GLY A 62 5.31 5.20 11.92
C GLY A 62 3.94 5.16 11.24
N GLN A 63 3.01 4.38 11.79
CA GLN A 63 1.60 4.41 11.44
C GLN A 63 0.79 4.77 12.67
N ASP A 64 0.07 5.90 12.61
CA ASP A 64 -0.89 6.30 13.64
C ASP A 64 -2.23 5.58 13.41
N ILE A 65 -2.58 4.74 14.37
CA ILE A 65 -3.84 4.00 14.43
C ILE A 65 -4.43 4.21 15.82
N ALA A 66 -5.59 4.85 15.89
CA ALA A 66 -6.32 5.19 17.10
C ALA A 66 -5.46 5.90 18.18
N GLY A 67 -4.54 6.79 17.76
CA GLY A 67 -3.65 7.52 18.66
C GLY A 67 -2.41 6.73 19.10
N VAL A 68 -2.24 5.50 18.63
CA VAL A 68 -1.03 4.69 18.84
C VAL A 68 -0.17 4.73 17.59
N VAL A 69 1.04 5.30 17.71
CA VAL A 69 2.03 5.30 16.63
C VAL A 69 2.84 4.01 16.68
N ARG A 70 2.61 3.13 15.71
CA ARG A 70 3.36 1.88 15.52
C ARG A 70 4.55 2.14 14.60
N PRO A 71 5.79 1.70 14.91
CA PRO A 71 6.93 1.88 14.02
C PRO A 71 6.67 1.28 12.63
N PHE A 72 6.94 2.05 11.58
CA PHE A 72 6.76 1.62 10.20
C PHE A 72 7.56 2.51 9.24
N ASP A 73 8.35 1.94 8.34
CA ASP A 73 9.09 2.69 7.31
C ASP A 73 8.92 1.99 5.96
N ASP A 74 8.25 2.66 5.01
CA ASP A 74 8.01 2.11 3.66
C ASP A 74 9.32 1.62 3.02
N ARG A 75 10.46 2.28 3.27
CA ARG A 75 11.76 1.96 2.66
C ARG A 75 12.34 0.66 3.21
N LEU A 76 12.16 0.40 4.50
CA LEU A 76 12.65 -0.83 5.13
C LEU A 76 11.78 -2.01 4.71
N VAL A 77 10.45 -1.83 4.75
CA VAL A 77 9.49 -2.86 4.36
C VAL A 77 9.61 -3.21 2.87
N LEU A 78 9.78 -2.21 2.00
CA LEU A 78 9.99 -2.44 0.56
C LEU A 78 11.31 -3.18 0.29
N ARG A 79 12.40 -2.81 0.98
CA ARG A 79 13.67 -3.52 0.87
C ARG A 79 13.53 -4.98 1.25
N GLU A 80 12.93 -5.26 2.40
CA GLU A 80 12.73 -6.64 2.88
C GLU A 80 11.90 -7.47 1.90
N ALA A 81 10.81 -6.90 1.36
CA ALA A 81 9.97 -7.58 0.36
C ALA A 81 10.76 -7.92 -0.93
N ILE A 82 11.64 -7.03 -1.39
CA ILE A 82 12.50 -7.30 -2.55
C ILE A 82 13.51 -8.41 -2.22
N GLU A 83 14.16 -8.36 -1.06
CA GLU A 83 15.12 -9.38 -0.64
C GLU A 83 14.49 -10.78 -0.55
N GLN A 84 13.25 -10.88 -0.08
CA GLN A 84 12.50 -12.14 0.01
C GLN A 84 12.13 -12.76 -1.36
N THR A 85 12.02 -11.95 -2.41
CA THR A 85 11.66 -12.42 -3.76
C THR A 85 12.87 -12.78 -4.63
N GLN A 86 14.08 -12.39 -4.19
CA GLN A 86 15.34 -12.75 -4.85
C GLN A 86 15.99 -14.04 -4.30
N GLY A 87 15.38 -14.63 -3.25
CA GLY A 87 15.84 -15.86 -2.60
C GLY A 87 15.34 -17.14 -3.26
#